data_AF-A0A838WBN6-F1
#
_entry.id   AF-A0A838WBN6-F1
#
_cell.length_a   1.000
_cell.length_b   1.000
_cell.length_c   1.000
_cell.angle_alpha   90.00
_cell.angle_beta   90.00
_cell.angle_gamma   90.00
#
_symmetry.space_group_name_H-M   'P 1'
#
loop_
_entity.id
_entity.type
_entity.pdbx_description
1 polymer ?
#
loop_
_entity_poly.entity_id
_entity_poly.type
_entity_poly.pdbx_seq_one_letter_code
_entity_poly.pdbx_strand_id
1 'polypeptide(L)'
;MLRTIKLLGNWSANQVVGRRRPLIAVFSLTNYCNFFCPMCPFGDHDKVNQAKFAKKHDLTTDQWKLIFDKVSKYCIWAIIEGGEPTSRHDFMDLVRYIYTLKLPITLITNCSLLHRIDLNELKKYVKFVICSIDSVFEESYCKVRGVSPRMYRQVMDNLHLLTEYKVPHYFNSVITKYNTKEFIDQSYFDKALQLGSNAVSFTFVEDRSDVGYSLLPDRQTMVKVCESILDYGKKHSSPQIMIPTQYFEQIIEHGRGIFDECGVWKSVFVNGDGTVLVPCWKFNSPQNIYNLLDQSIEEIWSAPQWDIDRTCHDCKVLGCIWYSSQPTTTFAKNYMHGLSKMILQ
;
A
#
# COMPACT_ATOMS: atom_id res chain seq x y z
N MET A 1 -17.38 -15.77 0.87
CA MET A 1 -18.17 -15.23 1.99
C MET A 1 -18.02 -16.05 3.26
N LEU A 2 -18.39 -17.34 3.29
CA LEU A 2 -18.27 -18.20 4.50
C LEU A 2 -16.86 -18.24 5.12
N ARG A 3 -15.80 -18.40 4.30
CA ARG A 3 -14.40 -18.36 4.77
C ARG A 3 -14.07 -17.04 5.48
N THR A 4 -14.41 -15.91 4.88
CA THR A 4 -14.17 -14.57 5.43
C THR A 4 -14.89 -14.38 6.76
N ILE A 5 -16.16 -14.78 6.86
CA ILE A 5 -16.93 -14.69 8.11
C ILE A 5 -16.30 -15.55 9.20
N LYS A 6 -15.88 -16.78 8.89
CA LYS A 6 -15.19 -17.67 9.83
C LYS A 6 -13.89 -17.06 10.34
N LEU A 7 -13.06 -16.51 9.44
CA LEU A 7 -11.79 -15.88 9.82
C LEU A 7 -12.00 -14.62 10.65
N LEU A 8 -12.98 -13.78 10.32
CA LEU A 8 -13.35 -12.63 11.13
C LEU A 8 -13.85 -13.04 12.51
N GLY A 9 -14.69 -14.09 12.60
CA GLY A 9 -15.15 -14.64 13.87
C GLY A 9 -13.98 -15.13 14.74
N ASN A 10 -13.05 -15.89 14.15
CA ASN A 10 -11.85 -16.35 14.84
C ASN A 10 -10.94 -15.18 15.26
N TRP A 11 -10.79 -14.18 14.40
CA TRP A 11 -10.00 -12.99 14.70
C TRP A 11 -10.59 -12.21 15.88
N SER A 12 -11.91 -11.96 15.87
CA SER A 12 -12.62 -11.33 16.98
C SER A 12 -12.52 -12.13 18.28
N ALA A 13 -12.68 -13.45 18.22
CA ALA A 13 -12.55 -14.32 19.40
C ALA A 13 -11.13 -14.26 19.99
N ASN A 14 -10.09 -14.23 19.16
CA ASN A 14 -8.71 -14.06 19.61
C ASN A 14 -8.52 -12.71 20.33
N GLN A 15 -9.09 -11.63 19.81
CA GLN A 15 -9.01 -10.31 20.44
C GLN A 15 -9.66 -10.27 21.83
N VAL A 16 -10.81 -10.92 22.02
CA VAL A 16 -11.50 -10.99 23.32
C VAL A 16 -10.61 -11.64 24.39
N VAL A 17 -9.78 -12.62 24.02
CA VAL A 17 -8.84 -13.29 24.94
C VAL A 17 -7.43 -12.68 24.91
N GLY A 18 -7.28 -11.47 24.37
CA GLY A 18 -6.01 -10.74 24.34
C GLY A 18 -4.96 -11.26 23.35
N ARG A 19 -5.34 -12.12 22.39
CA ARG A 19 -4.44 -12.68 21.37
C ARG A 19 -4.53 -11.89 20.08
N ARG A 20 -3.40 -11.33 19.62
CA ARG A 20 -3.29 -10.65 18.33
C ARG A 20 -3.01 -11.63 17.20
N ARG A 21 -3.62 -11.39 16.03
CA ARG A 21 -3.39 -12.13 14.78
C ARG A 21 -3.52 -11.18 13.59
N PRO A 22 -2.77 -11.41 12.49
CA PRO A 22 -2.92 -10.60 11.29
C PRO A 22 -4.27 -10.89 10.64
N LEU A 23 -4.83 -9.87 10.00
CA LEU A 23 -6.08 -9.94 9.25
C LEU A 23 -5.86 -9.66 7.75
N ILE A 24 -4.85 -8.84 7.43
CA ILE A 24 -4.46 -8.49 6.07
C ILE A 24 -3.06 -9.02 5.77
N ALA A 25 -2.88 -9.63 4.60
CA ALA A 25 -1.57 -10.03 4.13
C ALA A 25 -1.03 -9.02 3.12
N VAL A 26 0.23 -8.63 3.28
CA VAL A 26 0.96 -7.79 2.35
C VAL A 26 2.20 -8.57 1.91
N PHE A 27 2.25 -8.89 0.62
CA PHE A 27 3.31 -9.71 0.03
C PHE A 27 4.16 -8.83 -0.88
N SER A 28 5.34 -8.46 -0.39
CA SER A 28 6.38 -7.81 -1.19
C SER A 28 7.13 -8.87 -2.00
N LEU A 29 6.66 -9.17 -3.21
CA LEU A 29 7.06 -10.36 -3.97
C LEU A 29 8.52 -10.39 -4.43
N THR A 30 9.16 -9.22 -4.53
CA THR A 30 10.53 -9.08 -5.01
C THR A 30 11.22 -7.87 -4.39
N ASN A 31 12.53 -7.96 -4.23
CA ASN A 31 13.37 -6.80 -3.88
C ASN A 31 13.75 -5.95 -5.11
N TYR A 32 13.43 -6.39 -6.33
CA TYR A 32 13.74 -5.66 -7.55
C TYR A 32 12.60 -4.72 -7.96
N CYS A 33 12.95 -3.45 -8.20
CA CYS A 33 12.07 -2.48 -8.85
C CYS A 33 12.78 -1.87 -10.05
N ASN A 34 12.06 -1.65 -11.15
CA ASN A 34 12.61 -0.94 -12.31
C ASN A 34 12.66 0.59 -12.13
N PHE A 35 12.14 1.15 -11.03
CA PHE A 35 12.14 2.58 -10.69
C PHE A 35 13.12 2.91 -9.57
N PHE A 36 13.60 4.15 -9.49
CA PHE A 36 14.39 4.65 -8.37
C PHE A 36 13.63 5.78 -7.66
N CYS A 37 12.65 5.43 -6.82
CA CYS A 37 11.91 6.46 -6.10
C CYS A 37 12.71 6.86 -4.85
N PRO A 38 13.13 8.13 -4.66
CA PRO A 38 14.01 8.52 -3.55
C PRO A 38 13.41 8.25 -2.15
N MET A 39 12.09 8.28 -2.02
CA MET A 39 11.39 7.94 -0.77
C MET A 39 11.30 6.44 -0.47
N CYS A 40 11.58 5.57 -1.45
CA CYS A 40 11.24 4.15 -1.36
C CYS A 40 12.43 3.32 -0.84
N PRO A 41 12.22 2.37 0.08
CA PRO A 41 13.29 1.47 0.51
C PRO A 41 13.78 0.52 -0.61
N PHE A 42 12.95 0.24 -1.62
CA PHE A 42 13.35 -0.53 -2.82
C PHE A 42 14.02 0.33 -3.90
N GLY A 43 14.11 1.66 -3.70
CA GLY A 43 14.73 2.57 -4.65
C GLY A 43 16.25 2.39 -4.67
N ASP A 44 16.76 1.69 -5.68
CA ASP A 44 18.19 1.58 -5.97
C ASP A 44 18.54 2.11 -7.37
N HIS A 45 19.54 2.98 -7.51
CA HIS A 45 20.02 3.44 -8.81
C HIS A 45 20.76 2.33 -9.57
N ASP A 46 21.42 1.42 -8.86
CA ASP A 46 22.15 0.30 -9.44
C ASP A 46 21.21 -0.88 -9.71
N LYS A 47 20.49 -0.77 -10.82
CA LYS A 47 19.54 -1.80 -11.25
C LYS A 47 20.18 -3.16 -11.53
N VAL A 48 21.47 -3.18 -11.88
CA VAL A 48 22.18 -4.44 -12.15
C VAL A 48 22.41 -5.19 -10.85
N ASN A 49 22.91 -4.53 -9.82
CA ASN A 49 23.14 -5.17 -8.53
C ASN A 49 21.83 -5.43 -7.78
N GLN A 50 20.83 -4.56 -7.90
CA GLN A 50 19.48 -4.84 -7.37
C GLN A 50 18.88 -6.11 -7.98
N ALA A 51 18.99 -6.31 -9.31
CA ALA A 51 18.50 -7.51 -9.96
C ALA A 51 19.27 -8.77 -9.53
N LYS A 52 20.60 -8.68 -9.34
CA LYS A 52 21.41 -9.79 -8.80
C LYS A 52 21.03 -10.12 -7.37
N PHE A 53 20.79 -9.11 -6.53
CA PHE A 53 20.35 -9.28 -5.15
C PHE A 53 19.00 -10.00 -5.11
N ALA A 54 18.01 -9.48 -5.83
CA ALA A 54 16.69 -10.10 -5.95
C ALA A 54 16.78 -11.55 -6.45
N LYS A 55 17.56 -11.82 -7.51
CA LYS A 55 17.75 -13.18 -8.01
C LYS A 55 18.34 -14.15 -6.98
N LYS A 56 19.19 -13.66 -6.07
CA LYS A 56 19.86 -14.47 -5.05
C LYS A 56 19.01 -14.65 -3.79
N HIS A 57 18.24 -13.64 -3.40
CA HIS A 57 17.59 -13.56 -2.10
C HIS A 57 16.07 -13.65 -2.16
N ASP A 58 15.45 -13.35 -3.31
CA ASP A 58 14.00 -13.50 -3.43
C ASP A 58 13.61 -14.98 -3.40
N LEU A 59 12.47 -15.24 -2.79
CA LEU A 59 11.85 -16.54 -2.73
C LEU A 59 11.50 -17.05 -4.13
N THR A 60 11.67 -18.36 -4.28
CA THR A 60 11.18 -19.10 -5.44
C THR A 60 9.65 -19.13 -5.44
N THR A 61 9.07 -19.51 -6.59
CA THR A 61 7.62 -19.65 -6.73
C THR A 61 7.03 -20.59 -5.67
N ASP A 62 7.68 -21.72 -5.39
CA ASP A 62 7.17 -22.73 -4.46
C ASP A 62 7.33 -22.31 -3.00
N GLN A 63 8.38 -21.57 -2.66
CA GLN A 63 8.52 -20.94 -1.35
C GLN A 63 7.42 -19.90 -1.11
N TRP A 64 7.09 -19.08 -2.12
CA TRP A 64 5.96 -18.16 -2.03
C TRP A 64 4.63 -18.88 -1.82
N LYS A 65 4.37 -19.97 -2.56
CA LYS A 65 3.16 -20.81 -2.36
C LYS A 65 3.05 -21.32 -0.94
N LEU A 66 4.15 -21.82 -0.36
CA LEU A 66 4.20 -22.27 1.04
C LEU A 66 3.83 -21.14 2.00
N ILE A 67 4.35 -19.94 1.78
CA ILE A 67 4.01 -18.76 2.59
C ILE A 67 2.53 -18.39 2.44
N PHE A 68 2.00 -18.39 1.21
CA PHE A 68 0.60 -18.10 0.95
C PHE A 68 -0.32 -19.10 1.68
N ASP A 69 0.03 -20.39 1.70
CA ASP A 69 -0.71 -21.42 2.44
C ASP A 69 -0.68 -21.18 3.95
N LYS A 70 0.46 -20.78 4.51
CA LYS A 70 0.59 -20.41 5.93
C LYS A 70 -0.27 -19.20 6.26
N VAL A 71 -0.11 -18.10 5.51
CA VAL A 71 -0.74 -16.80 5.80
C VAL A 71 -2.25 -16.80 5.54
N SER A 72 -2.70 -17.53 4.51
CA SER A 72 -4.13 -17.62 4.15
C SER A 72 -4.99 -18.27 5.23
N LYS A 73 -4.43 -18.92 6.24
CA LYS A 73 -5.21 -19.46 7.37
C LYS A 73 -5.71 -18.37 8.33
N TYR A 74 -5.16 -17.16 8.25
CA TYR A 74 -5.49 -16.05 9.15
C TYR A 74 -6.09 -14.87 8.40
N CYS A 75 -5.55 -14.56 7.22
CA CYS A 75 -5.87 -13.33 6.51
C CYS A 75 -7.14 -13.46 5.65
N ILE A 76 -7.87 -12.35 5.55
CA ILE A 76 -9.08 -12.24 4.73
C ILE A 76 -8.83 -11.54 3.40
N TRP A 77 -7.68 -10.91 3.22
CA TRP A 77 -7.32 -10.12 2.05
C TRP A 77 -5.81 -10.22 1.79
N ALA A 78 -5.41 -10.24 0.52
CA ALA A 78 -4.02 -10.22 0.08
C ALA A 78 -3.73 -8.95 -0.73
N ILE A 79 -2.68 -8.24 -0.36
CA ILE A 79 -2.11 -7.12 -1.09
C ILE A 79 -0.79 -7.61 -1.67
N ILE A 80 -0.64 -7.51 -2.98
CA ILE A 80 0.57 -7.86 -3.71
C ILE A 80 1.31 -6.56 -4.05
N GLU A 81 2.55 -6.47 -3.63
CA GLU A 81 3.45 -5.34 -3.84
C GLU A 81 4.91 -5.83 -3.94
N GLY A 82 5.88 -5.01 -3.51
CA GLY A 82 7.30 -5.34 -3.39
C GLY A 82 8.08 -5.05 -4.66
N GLY A 83 9.16 -4.29 -4.51
CA GLY A 83 9.90 -3.73 -5.64
C GLY A 83 8.93 -3.24 -6.72
N GLU A 84 8.92 -3.93 -7.86
CA GLU A 84 7.76 -3.97 -8.76
C GLU A 84 7.31 -5.43 -8.97
N PRO A 85 6.13 -5.87 -8.48
CA PRO A 85 5.73 -7.27 -8.56
C PRO A 85 5.57 -7.77 -10.00
N THR A 86 5.13 -6.90 -10.92
CA THR A 86 4.95 -7.25 -12.34
C THR A 86 6.26 -7.45 -13.10
N SER A 87 7.42 -7.20 -12.45
CA SER A 87 8.73 -7.50 -13.02
C SER A 87 9.13 -8.97 -12.90
N ARG A 88 8.46 -9.74 -12.04
CA ARG A 88 8.69 -11.18 -11.89
C ARG A 88 8.16 -11.94 -13.10
N HIS A 89 8.93 -12.92 -13.57
CA HIS A 89 8.52 -13.79 -14.67
C HIS A 89 7.36 -14.73 -14.30
N ASP A 90 7.26 -15.10 -13.03
CA ASP A 90 6.23 -15.98 -12.45
C ASP A 90 5.07 -15.20 -11.80
N PHE A 91 4.96 -13.89 -12.03
CA PHE A 91 3.97 -13.03 -11.38
C PHE A 91 2.53 -13.58 -11.51
N MET A 92 2.11 -13.95 -12.73
CA MET A 92 0.76 -14.47 -12.97
C MET A 92 0.53 -15.83 -12.30
N ASP A 93 1.56 -16.67 -12.16
CA ASP A 93 1.45 -17.94 -11.43
C ASP A 93 1.17 -17.72 -9.95
N LEU A 94 1.86 -16.74 -9.33
CA LEU A 94 1.66 -16.37 -7.93
C LEU A 94 0.25 -15.79 -7.70
N VAL A 95 -0.21 -14.90 -8.58
CA VAL A 95 -1.57 -14.34 -8.54
C VAL A 95 -2.62 -15.45 -8.65
N ARG A 96 -2.46 -16.37 -9.62
CA ARG A 96 -3.35 -17.53 -9.77
C ARG A 96 -3.37 -18.37 -8.52
N TYR A 97 -2.22 -18.65 -7.92
CA TYR A 97 -2.14 -19.47 -6.70
C TYR A 97 -2.89 -18.82 -5.53
N ILE A 98 -2.63 -17.54 -5.23
CA ILE A 98 -3.34 -16.81 -4.16
C ILE A 98 -4.86 -16.86 -4.37
N TYR A 99 -5.31 -16.72 -5.62
CA TYR A 99 -6.74 -16.79 -5.95
C TYR A 99 -7.36 -18.16 -5.60
N THR A 100 -6.62 -19.26 -5.79
CA THR A 100 -7.10 -20.61 -5.40
C THR A 100 -7.37 -20.72 -3.89
N LEU A 101 -6.62 -19.98 -3.07
CA LEU A 101 -6.77 -19.89 -1.61
C LEU A 101 -7.99 -19.06 -1.17
N LYS A 102 -8.79 -18.58 -2.13
CA LYS A 102 -10.00 -17.77 -1.89
C LYS A 102 -9.71 -16.50 -1.08
N LEU A 103 -8.54 -15.91 -1.31
CA LEU A 103 -8.16 -14.58 -0.86
C LEU A 103 -8.51 -13.58 -1.98
N PRO A 104 -9.30 -12.54 -1.70
CA PRO A 104 -9.37 -11.37 -2.57
C PRO A 104 -7.99 -10.73 -2.68
N ILE A 105 -7.64 -10.29 -3.89
CA ILE A 105 -6.31 -9.78 -4.22
C ILE A 105 -6.41 -8.31 -4.61
N THR A 106 -5.55 -7.50 -4.03
CA THR A 106 -5.21 -6.16 -4.50
C THR A 106 -3.80 -6.17 -5.06
N LEU A 107 -3.59 -5.60 -6.24
CA LEU A 107 -2.26 -5.41 -6.81
C LEU A 107 -1.84 -3.95 -6.65
N ILE A 108 -0.70 -3.69 -6.01
CA ILE A 108 -0.03 -2.39 -6.05
C ILE A 108 1.08 -2.47 -7.09
N THR A 109 1.09 -1.52 -8.03
CA THR A 109 2.11 -1.48 -9.09
C THR A 109 2.44 -0.05 -9.50
N ASN A 110 3.66 0.17 -9.97
CA ASN A 110 4.09 1.39 -10.64
C ASN A 110 3.51 1.52 -12.08
N CYS A 111 2.76 0.51 -12.53
CA CYS A 111 2.06 0.44 -13.81
C CYS A 111 2.96 0.38 -15.06
N SER A 112 4.27 0.46 -14.94
CA SER A 112 5.19 0.59 -16.08
C SER A 112 5.30 -0.65 -16.97
N LEU A 113 4.97 -1.83 -16.43
CA LEU A 113 5.09 -3.12 -17.12
C LEU A 113 3.75 -3.75 -17.48
N LEU A 114 2.62 -3.05 -17.28
CA LEU A 114 1.29 -3.63 -17.52
C LEU A 114 1.05 -4.06 -18.98
N HIS A 115 1.66 -3.38 -19.96
CA HIS A 115 1.67 -3.80 -21.37
C HIS A 115 2.24 -5.21 -21.62
N ARG A 116 2.94 -5.80 -20.64
CA ARG A 116 3.52 -7.16 -20.73
C ARG A 116 2.63 -8.22 -20.08
N ILE A 117 1.56 -7.80 -19.41
CA ILE A 117 0.66 -8.68 -18.67
C ILE A 117 -0.63 -8.83 -19.47
N ASP A 118 -1.17 -10.05 -19.54
CA ASP A 118 -2.53 -10.25 -20.04
C ASP A 118 -3.54 -9.68 -19.02
N LEU A 119 -4.03 -8.46 -19.29
CA LEU A 119 -4.99 -7.77 -18.43
C LEU A 119 -6.38 -8.44 -18.43
N ASN A 120 -6.75 -9.15 -19.50
CA ASN A 120 -7.99 -9.93 -19.53
C ASN A 120 -7.90 -11.15 -18.61
N GLU A 121 -6.72 -11.72 -18.47
CA GLU A 121 -6.45 -12.75 -17.48
C GLU A 121 -6.37 -12.16 -16.06
N LEU A 122 -5.57 -11.12 -15.85
CA LEU A 122 -5.34 -10.50 -14.54
C LEU A 122 -6.65 -10.12 -13.83
N LYS A 123 -7.59 -9.50 -14.54
CA LYS A 123 -8.86 -9.01 -13.98
C LYS A 123 -9.78 -10.13 -13.47
N LYS A 124 -9.52 -11.39 -13.81
CA LYS A 124 -10.26 -12.54 -13.24
C LYS A 124 -9.88 -12.82 -11.78
N TYR A 125 -8.68 -12.38 -11.38
CA TYR A 125 -8.08 -12.73 -10.09
C TYR A 125 -8.02 -11.56 -9.12
N VAL A 126 -7.72 -10.36 -9.62
CA VAL A 126 -7.61 -9.16 -8.78
C VAL A 126 -8.96 -8.47 -8.60
N LYS A 127 -9.19 -7.92 -7.41
CA LYS A 127 -10.35 -7.07 -7.12
C LYS A 127 -10.14 -5.64 -7.60
N PHE A 128 -8.95 -5.11 -7.40
CA PHE A 128 -8.56 -3.80 -7.90
C PHE A 128 -7.03 -3.70 -8.01
N VAL A 129 -6.59 -2.84 -8.93
CA VAL A 129 -5.20 -2.41 -9.09
C VAL A 129 -5.05 -1.02 -8.46
N ILE A 130 -4.13 -0.89 -7.52
CA ILE A 130 -3.70 0.39 -6.96
C ILE A 130 -2.52 0.87 -7.79
N CYS A 131 -2.74 1.95 -8.54
CA CYS A 131 -1.73 2.55 -9.40
C CYS A 131 -0.93 3.56 -8.60
N SER A 132 0.40 3.39 -8.52
CA SER A 132 1.29 4.35 -7.86
C SER A 132 1.53 5.58 -8.74
N ILE A 133 0.58 6.53 -8.68
CA ILE A 133 0.57 7.76 -9.50
C ILE A 133 0.79 8.95 -8.57
N ASP A 134 2.06 9.19 -8.22
CA ASP A 134 2.42 10.21 -7.25
C ASP A 134 2.26 11.65 -7.80
N SER A 135 2.19 11.81 -9.12
CA SER A 135 1.95 13.09 -9.80
C SER A 135 1.30 12.81 -11.16
N VAL A 136 0.47 13.73 -11.63
CA VAL A 136 -0.19 13.63 -12.93
C VAL A 136 0.51 14.48 -14.00
N PHE A 137 1.63 15.12 -13.64
CA PHE A 137 2.46 15.91 -14.55
C PHE A 137 3.87 15.31 -14.65
N GLU A 138 4.43 15.35 -15.86
CA GLU A 138 5.68 14.65 -16.20
C GLU A 138 6.84 15.05 -15.29
N GLU A 139 7.07 16.35 -15.07
CA GLU A 139 8.23 16.84 -14.32
C GLU A 139 8.21 16.36 -12.87
N SER A 140 7.09 16.58 -12.17
CA SER A 140 6.92 16.18 -10.77
C SER A 140 6.91 14.66 -10.62
N TYR A 141 6.28 13.93 -11.55
CA TYR A 141 6.33 12.46 -11.56
C TYR A 141 7.76 11.93 -11.70
N CYS A 142 8.53 12.45 -12.68
CA CYS A 142 9.91 12.02 -12.89
C CYS A 142 10.79 12.30 -11.67
N LYS A 143 10.59 13.44 -10.99
CA LYS A 143 11.29 13.78 -9.74
C LYS A 143 10.95 12.84 -8.59
N VAL A 144 9.66 12.55 -8.37
CA VAL A 144 9.20 11.71 -7.25
C VAL A 144 9.54 10.23 -7.48
N ARG A 145 9.43 9.75 -8.72
CA ARG A 145 9.61 8.33 -9.06
C ARG A 145 11.03 7.98 -9.50
N GLY A 146 11.87 8.99 -9.75
CA GLY A 146 13.22 8.86 -10.30
C GLY A 146 13.25 8.08 -11.61
N VAL A 147 12.43 8.53 -12.57
CA VAL A 147 12.32 7.92 -13.89
C VAL A 147 12.45 8.96 -14.99
N SER A 148 12.63 8.50 -16.23
CA SER A 148 12.70 9.39 -17.39
C SER A 148 11.31 9.80 -17.90
N PRO A 149 11.20 10.91 -18.63
CA PRO A 149 10.00 11.29 -19.39
C PRO A 149 9.42 10.17 -20.25
N ARG A 150 10.28 9.34 -20.85
CA ARG A 150 9.85 8.17 -21.64
C ARG A 150 9.10 7.16 -20.77
N MET A 151 9.59 6.90 -19.56
CA MET A 151 8.93 5.99 -18.63
C MET A 151 7.62 6.57 -18.11
N TYR A 152 7.56 7.87 -17.85
CA TYR A 152 6.30 8.56 -17.52
C TYR A 152 5.24 8.32 -18.61
N ARG A 153 5.58 8.54 -19.89
CA ARG A 153 4.66 8.30 -21.01
C ARG A 153 4.20 6.85 -21.08
N GLN A 154 5.12 5.90 -20.92
CA GLN A 154 4.78 4.46 -20.84
C GLN A 154 3.77 4.16 -19.73
N VAL A 155 3.91 4.78 -18.56
CA VAL A 155 2.95 4.62 -17.44
C VAL A 155 1.59 5.16 -17.85
N MET A 156 1.53 6.37 -18.43
CA MET A 156 0.26 6.96 -18.89
C MET A 156 -0.42 6.10 -19.96
N ASP A 157 0.33 5.57 -20.93
CA ASP A 157 -0.19 4.64 -21.93
C ASP A 157 -0.74 3.36 -21.29
N ASN A 158 -0.05 2.82 -20.29
CA ASN A 158 -0.48 1.62 -19.58
C ASN A 158 -1.73 1.87 -18.70
N LEU A 159 -1.95 3.08 -18.20
CA LEU A 159 -3.19 3.44 -17.50
C LEU A 159 -4.40 3.39 -18.46
N HIS A 160 -4.22 3.82 -19.71
CA HIS A 160 -5.25 3.67 -20.74
C HIS A 160 -5.62 2.20 -20.97
N LEU A 161 -4.65 1.28 -20.93
CA LEU A 161 -4.93 -0.16 -21.03
C LEU A 161 -5.81 -0.67 -19.87
N LEU A 162 -5.61 -0.19 -18.63
CA LEU A 162 -6.48 -0.59 -17.52
C LEU A 162 -7.93 -0.17 -17.75
N THR A 163 -8.14 1.03 -18.30
CA THR A 163 -9.47 1.54 -18.66
C THR A 163 -10.09 0.75 -19.82
N GLU A 164 -9.32 0.54 -20.90
CA GLU A 164 -9.75 -0.20 -22.09
C GLU A 164 -10.18 -1.64 -21.76
N TYR A 165 -9.38 -2.35 -20.96
CA TYR A 165 -9.64 -3.73 -20.55
C TYR A 165 -10.63 -3.84 -19.39
N LYS A 166 -11.13 -2.71 -18.89
CA LYS A 166 -12.07 -2.59 -17.76
C LYS A 166 -11.54 -3.28 -16.50
N VAL A 167 -10.26 -3.09 -16.21
CA VAL A 167 -9.63 -3.54 -14.96
C VAL A 167 -9.99 -2.52 -13.87
N PRO A 168 -10.66 -2.92 -12.77
CA PRO A 168 -10.94 -1.99 -11.69
C PRO A 168 -9.64 -1.45 -11.09
N HIS A 169 -9.50 -0.14 -11.03
CA HIS A 169 -8.29 0.50 -10.55
C HIS A 169 -8.56 1.86 -9.92
N TYR A 170 -7.63 2.30 -9.09
CA TYR A 170 -7.61 3.65 -8.54
C TYR A 170 -6.18 4.11 -8.28
N PHE A 171 -5.98 5.41 -8.10
CA PHE A 171 -4.66 5.98 -7.89
C PHE A 171 -4.33 6.12 -6.41
N ASN A 172 -3.12 5.75 -6.05
CA ASN A 172 -2.52 6.10 -4.77
C ASN A 172 -1.32 7.02 -5.01
N SER A 173 -1.27 8.13 -4.28
CA SER A 173 -0.17 9.08 -4.33
C SER A 173 0.47 9.29 -2.96
N VAL A 174 1.80 9.32 -2.97
CA VAL A 174 2.64 9.82 -1.89
C VAL A 174 2.92 11.31 -2.14
N ILE A 175 2.40 12.17 -1.27
CA ILE A 175 2.59 13.62 -1.33
C ILE A 175 3.97 13.98 -0.76
N THR A 176 4.78 14.63 -1.59
CA THR A 176 6.14 15.10 -1.29
C THR A 176 6.23 16.60 -1.58
N LYS A 177 7.33 17.24 -1.19
CA LYS A 177 7.61 18.64 -1.56
C LYS A 177 7.65 18.91 -3.07
N TYR A 178 7.71 17.88 -3.92
CA TYR A 178 7.79 18.01 -5.38
C TYR A 178 6.44 18.01 -6.10
N ASN A 179 5.36 17.56 -5.47
CA ASN A 179 4.04 17.41 -6.11
C ASN A 179 2.92 18.15 -5.38
N THR A 180 3.19 18.86 -4.28
CA THR A 180 2.16 19.54 -3.46
C THR A 180 1.30 20.52 -4.24
N LYS A 181 1.86 21.19 -5.25
CA LYS A 181 1.15 22.19 -6.07
C LYS A 181 -0.13 21.61 -6.68
N GLU A 182 -0.05 20.39 -7.20
CA GLU A 182 -1.15 19.70 -7.89
C GLU A 182 -2.32 19.35 -6.97
N PHE A 183 -2.03 19.16 -5.68
CA PHE A 183 -3.06 18.94 -4.65
C PHE A 183 -3.63 20.26 -4.15
N ILE A 184 -2.80 21.31 -4.04
CA ILE A 184 -3.22 22.63 -3.59
C ILE A 184 -4.15 23.27 -4.63
N ASP A 185 -3.80 23.23 -5.91
CA ASP A 185 -4.60 23.79 -7.00
C ASP A 185 -5.69 22.83 -7.52
N GLN A 186 -5.80 21.64 -6.91
CA GLN A 186 -6.78 20.60 -7.21
C GLN A 186 -6.66 19.98 -8.63
N SER A 187 -5.65 20.36 -9.43
CA SER A 187 -5.46 19.83 -10.78
C SER A 187 -5.18 18.32 -10.83
N TYR A 188 -4.64 17.76 -9.74
CA TYR A 188 -4.44 16.31 -9.61
C TYR A 188 -5.75 15.54 -9.80
N PHE A 189 -6.85 16.02 -9.21
CA PHE A 189 -8.12 15.31 -9.19
C PHE A 189 -8.77 15.25 -10.57
N ASP A 190 -8.82 16.38 -11.26
CA ASP A 190 -9.37 16.46 -12.62
C ASP A 190 -8.58 15.58 -13.58
N LYS A 191 -7.25 15.58 -13.45
CA LYS A 191 -6.40 14.76 -14.30
C LYS A 191 -6.49 13.28 -13.97
N ALA A 192 -6.66 12.91 -12.71
CA ALA A 192 -6.90 11.52 -12.31
C ALA A 192 -8.17 10.96 -12.96
N LEU A 193 -9.26 11.75 -13.01
CA LEU A 193 -10.48 11.37 -13.72
C LEU A 193 -10.25 11.19 -15.22
N GLN A 194 -9.54 12.12 -15.85
CA GLN A 194 -9.18 12.03 -17.28
C GLN A 194 -8.36 10.77 -17.61
N LEU A 195 -7.53 10.34 -16.65
CA LEU A 195 -6.71 9.13 -16.77
C LEU A 195 -7.45 7.84 -16.36
N GLY A 196 -8.75 7.91 -16.06
CA GLY A 196 -9.60 6.75 -15.82
C GLY A 196 -9.81 6.35 -14.36
N SER A 197 -9.32 7.15 -13.40
CA SER A 197 -9.41 6.83 -11.98
C SER A 197 -10.57 7.58 -11.31
N ASN A 198 -11.60 6.84 -10.86
CA ASN A 198 -12.75 7.39 -10.14
C ASN A 198 -12.57 7.45 -8.61
N ALA A 199 -11.42 7.00 -8.11
CA ALA A 199 -11.06 7.08 -6.70
C ALA A 199 -9.57 7.40 -6.55
N VAL A 200 -9.22 8.00 -5.42
CA VAL A 200 -7.85 8.42 -5.12
C VAL A 200 -7.57 8.23 -3.62
N SER A 201 -6.34 7.81 -3.32
CA SER A 201 -5.83 7.64 -1.96
C SER A 201 -4.52 8.39 -1.81
N PHE A 202 -4.30 9.00 -0.65
CA PHE A 202 -3.14 9.88 -0.42
C PHE A 202 -2.49 9.64 0.94
N THR A 203 -1.19 9.81 0.99
CA THR A 203 -0.45 9.96 2.24
C THR A 203 0.68 10.94 2.03
N PHE A 204 1.05 11.72 3.04
CA PHE A 204 2.35 12.39 2.97
C PHE A 204 3.47 11.36 3.09
N VAL A 205 4.61 11.68 2.49
CA VAL A 205 5.83 10.89 2.60
C VAL A 205 6.34 10.88 4.04
N GLU A 206 6.71 9.71 4.53
CA GLU A 206 7.54 9.59 5.72
C GLU A 206 8.99 9.42 5.25
N ASP A 207 9.89 10.28 5.72
CA ASP A 207 11.29 10.22 5.31
C ASP A 207 11.93 8.90 5.77
N ARG A 208 12.79 8.33 4.92
CA ARG A 208 13.54 7.14 5.31
C ARG A 208 14.58 7.51 6.36
N SER A 209 14.79 6.65 7.34
CA SER A 209 15.76 6.88 8.41
C SER A 209 17.22 6.76 7.96
N ASP A 210 17.46 6.18 6.78
CA ASP A 210 18.78 5.88 6.23
C ASP A 210 19.27 6.94 5.22
N VAL A 211 18.54 8.06 5.07
CA VAL A 211 18.92 9.17 4.19
C VAL A 211 19.05 10.49 4.93
N GLY A 212 19.98 11.34 4.50
CA GLY A 212 20.24 12.67 5.08
C GLY A 212 19.39 13.80 4.51
N TYR A 213 18.26 13.49 3.85
CA TYR A 213 17.38 14.48 3.23
C TYR A 213 15.92 14.25 3.59
N SER A 214 15.13 15.32 3.54
CA SER A 214 13.68 15.26 3.74
C SER A 214 12.93 15.57 2.45
N LEU A 215 11.92 14.75 2.15
CA LEU A 215 10.95 14.92 1.07
C LEU A 215 9.60 15.39 1.60
N LEU A 216 9.38 15.32 2.91
CA LEU A 216 8.18 15.80 3.58
C LEU A 216 8.02 17.31 3.35
N PRO A 217 6.83 17.78 2.90
CA PRO A 217 6.56 19.21 2.83
C PRO A 217 6.62 19.87 4.22
N ASP A 218 6.94 21.15 4.28
CA ASP A 218 6.86 21.90 5.53
C ASP A 218 5.41 21.96 6.06
N ARG A 219 5.24 22.27 7.35
CA ARG A 219 3.94 22.28 8.01
C ARG A 219 2.93 23.21 7.34
N GLN A 220 3.35 24.40 6.89
CA GLN A 220 2.44 25.34 6.25
C GLN A 220 1.94 24.80 4.91
N THR A 221 2.82 24.17 4.14
CA THR A 221 2.47 23.49 2.89
C THR A 221 1.55 22.29 3.13
N MET A 222 1.81 21.45 4.14
CA MET A 222 0.92 20.34 4.48
C MET A 222 -0.49 20.81 4.85
N VAL A 223 -0.61 21.89 5.61
CA VAL A 223 -1.92 22.48 5.97
C VAL A 223 -2.68 22.90 4.72
N LYS A 224 -2.04 23.64 3.80
CA LYS A 224 -2.66 24.05 2.53
C LYS A 224 -3.12 22.86 1.69
N VAL A 225 -2.31 21.81 1.62
CA VAL A 225 -2.69 20.56 0.93
C VAL A 225 -3.93 19.95 1.58
N CYS A 226 -3.95 19.80 2.90
CA CYS A 226 -5.08 19.21 3.63
C CYS A 226 -6.36 20.03 3.48
N GLU A 227 -6.26 21.35 3.61
CA GLU A 227 -7.39 22.27 3.41
C GLU A 227 -7.96 22.16 2.00
N SER A 228 -7.10 22.11 0.97
CA SER A 228 -7.54 21.95 -0.41
C SER A 228 -8.19 20.59 -0.68
N ILE A 229 -7.64 19.50 -0.14
CA ILE A 229 -8.24 18.15 -0.25
C ILE A 229 -9.62 18.11 0.42
N LEU A 230 -9.75 18.70 1.62
CA LEU A 230 -11.02 18.79 2.33
C LEU A 230 -12.05 19.66 1.59
N ASP A 231 -11.62 20.79 1.02
CA ASP A 231 -12.46 21.64 0.18
C ASP A 231 -12.94 20.90 -1.08
N TYR A 232 -12.04 20.20 -1.77
CA TYR A 232 -12.37 19.36 -2.91
C TYR A 232 -13.45 18.31 -2.55
N GLY A 233 -13.25 17.57 -1.47
CA GLY A 233 -14.17 16.51 -1.02
C GLY A 233 -15.55 17.01 -0.57
N LYS A 234 -15.70 18.31 -0.26
CA LYS A 234 -17.01 18.94 0.01
C LYS A 234 -17.75 19.30 -1.29
N LYS A 235 -17.01 19.67 -2.33
CA LYS A 235 -17.57 20.16 -3.61
C LYS A 235 -17.78 19.06 -4.64
N HIS A 236 -17.01 17.98 -4.56
CA HIS A 236 -17.00 16.92 -5.56
C HIS A 236 -17.23 15.54 -4.93
N SER A 237 -17.89 14.67 -5.68
CA SER A 237 -18.09 13.26 -5.32
C SER A 237 -17.13 12.30 -6.04
N SER A 238 -16.45 12.77 -7.09
CA SER A 238 -15.53 12.00 -7.92
C SER A 238 -14.32 12.87 -8.34
N PRO A 239 -13.06 12.35 -8.32
CA PRO A 239 -12.74 11.01 -7.85
C PRO A 239 -12.90 10.96 -6.33
N GLN A 240 -13.42 9.83 -5.84
CA GLN A 240 -13.66 9.64 -4.42
C GLN A 240 -12.33 9.61 -3.66
N ILE A 241 -12.20 10.50 -2.67
CA ILE A 241 -11.08 10.47 -1.73
C ILE A 241 -11.32 9.33 -0.74
N MET A 242 -10.46 8.31 -0.79
CA MET A 242 -10.59 7.09 0.01
C MET A 242 -10.13 7.26 1.46
N ILE A 243 -9.23 8.23 1.70
CA ILE A 243 -8.72 8.52 3.03
C ILE A 243 -9.76 9.37 3.79
N PRO A 244 -10.15 8.98 5.01
CA PRO A 244 -11.15 9.72 5.77
C PRO A 244 -10.75 11.17 6.06
N THR A 245 -11.74 12.07 6.14
CA THR A 245 -11.49 13.50 6.39
C THR A 245 -10.76 13.75 7.70
N GLN A 246 -11.00 12.91 8.71
CA GLN A 246 -10.40 13.03 10.04
C GLN A 246 -8.87 12.95 10.00
N TYR A 247 -8.30 12.20 9.05
CA TYR A 247 -6.85 12.17 8.88
C TYR A 247 -6.32 13.58 8.53
N PHE A 248 -6.92 14.23 7.53
CA PHE A 248 -6.51 15.57 7.10
C PHE A 248 -6.77 16.63 8.17
N GLU A 249 -7.90 16.55 8.88
CA GLU A 249 -8.23 17.42 10.01
C GLU A 249 -7.16 17.33 11.11
N GLN A 250 -6.71 16.12 11.46
CA GLN A 250 -5.65 15.91 12.46
C GLN A 250 -4.27 16.41 11.98
N ILE A 251 -3.95 16.28 10.69
CA ILE A 251 -2.72 16.90 10.14
C ILE A 251 -2.79 18.43 10.28
N ILE A 252 -3.96 19.05 10.03
CA ILE A 252 -4.13 20.49 10.18
C ILE A 252 -3.97 20.91 11.65
N GLU A 253 -4.66 20.23 12.56
CA GLU A 253 -4.70 20.60 13.98
C GLU A 253 -3.39 20.26 14.70
N HIS A 254 -2.93 19.02 14.58
CA HIS A 254 -1.82 18.49 15.37
C HIS A 254 -0.52 18.34 14.58
N GLY A 255 -0.56 18.37 13.25
CA GLY A 255 0.62 18.14 12.39
C GLY A 255 0.95 16.68 12.16
N ARG A 256 0.06 15.81 12.61
CA ARG A 256 0.24 14.36 12.60
C ARG A 256 -1.10 13.68 12.79
N GLY A 257 -1.19 12.45 12.31
CA GLY A 257 -2.25 11.53 12.68
C GLY A 257 -2.17 11.19 14.17
N ILE A 258 -3.33 10.98 14.77
CA ILE A 258 -3.54 10.61 16.17
C ILE A 258 -4.26 9.26 16.22
N PHE A 259 -3.73 8.38 17.07
CA PHE A 259 -4.27 7.07 17.41
C PHE A 259 -3.70 6.66 18.77
N ASP A 260 -4.39 5.79 19.51
CA ASP A 260 -3.95 5.36 20.85
C ASP A 260 -2.93 4.22 20.81
N GLU A 261 -3.09 3.32 19.84
CA GLU A 261 -2.25 2.14 19.65
C GLU A 261 -1.94 1.96 18.16
N CYS A 262 -0.70 1.59 17.83
CA CYS A 262 -0.32 1.30 16.46
C CYS A 262 -0.98 0.00 15.97
N GLY A 263 -1.80 0.10 14.91
CA GLY A 263 -2.56 -1.02 14.35
C GLY A 263 -1.78 -1.93 13.39
N VAL A 264 -0.46 -1.78 13.29
CA VAL A 264 0.36 -2.48 12.28
C VAL A 264 0.31 -4.01 12.45
N TRP A 265 0.10 -4.51 13.67
CA TRP A 265 -0.08 -5.93 13.96
C TRP A 265 -1.29 -6.58 13.27
N LYS A 266 -2.25 -5.77 12.78
CA LYS A 266 -3.40 -6.24 12.00
C LYS A 266 -3.01 -6.68 10.59
N SER A 267 -1.76 -6.45 10.18
CA SER A 267 -1.23 -6.83 8.89
C SER A 267 0.06 -7.64 9.04
N VAL A 268 0.25 -8.63 8.17
CA VAL A 268 1.54 -9.31 8.00
C VAL A 268 2.21 -8.82 6.74
N PHE A 269 3.40 -8.22 6.89
CA PHE A 269 4.24 -7.77 5.78
C PHE A 269 5.34 -8.79 5.55
N VAL A 270 5.27 -9.50 4.43
CA VAL A 270 6.25 -10.52 4.04
C VAL A 270 7.12 -9.97 2.92
N ASN A 271 8.43 -9.94 3.15
CA ASN A 271 9.41 -9.45 2.19
C ASN A 271 9.78 -10.50 1.15
N GLY A 272 10.50 -10.05 0.13
CA GLY A 272 10.96 -10.85 -1.01
C GLY A 272 11.68 -12.13 -0.60
N ASP A 273 12.36 -12.14 0.55
CA ASP A 273 13.17 -13.22 1.11
C ASP A 273 12.44 -14.05 2.21
N GLY A 274 11.14 -13.82 2.38
CA GLY A 274 10.30 -14.49 3.39
C GLY A 274 10.38 -13.88 4.79
N THR A 275 11.17 -12.81 4.97
CA THR A 275 11.28 -12.15 6.26
C THR A 275 10.03 -11.35 6.61
N VAL A 276 9.77 -11.24 7.92
CA VAL A 276 8.73 -10.41 8.53
C VAL A 276 9.39 -9.61 9.64
N LEU A 277 9.28 -8.28 9.59
CA LEU A 277 9.78 -7.40 10.64
C LEU A 277 8.68 -7.14 11.68
N VAL A 278 8.99 -7.35 12.95
CA VAL A 278 8.07 -7.15 14.08
C VAL A 278 8.59 -6.02 14.98
N PRO A 279 7.82 -4.96 15.28
CA PRO A 279 6.46 -4.73 14.81
C PRO A 279 6.41 -4.16 13.38
N CYS A 280 7.46 -3.48 12.93
CA CYS A 280 7.52 -2.89 11.59
C CYS A 280 8.96 -2.52 11.18
N TRP A 281 9.10 -1.99 9.96
CA TRP A 281 10.36 -1.60 9.33
C TRP A 281 11.18 -0.55 10.10
N LYS A 282 10.55 0.26 10.96
CA LYS A 282 11.27 1.25 11.79
C LYS A 282 12.16 0.60 12.87
N PHE A 283 11.90 -0.66 13.22
CA PHE A 283 12.64 -1.41 14.24
C PHE A 283 13.50 -2.50 13.59
N ASN A 284 14.35 -2.11 12.64
CA ASN A 284 15.19 -3.03 11.89
C ASN A 284 16.42 -3.47 12.69
N SER A 285 16.24 -4.44 13.57
CA SER A 285 17.32 -5.09 14.29
C SER A 285 17.21 -6.61 14.19
N PRO A 286 18.30 -7.38 14.34
CA PRO A 286 18.26 -8.84 14.18
C PRO A 286 17.19 -9.53 15.04
N GLN A 287 16.96 -9.06 16.28
CA GLN A 287 15.91 -9.63 17.13
C GLN A 287 14.48 -9.35 16.65
N ASN A 288 14.27 -8.38 15.74
CA ASN A 288 12.96 -8.02 15.21
C ASN A 288 12.65 -8.73 13.88
N ILE A 289 13.59 -9.51 13.32
CA ILE A 289 13.46 -10.15 12.02
C ILE A 289 13.12 -11.63 12.22
N TYR A 290 11.97 -12.02 11.67
CA TYR A 290 11.45 -13.39 11.65
C TYR A 290 11.39 -13.88 10.20
N ASN A 291 11.29 -15.19 9.97
CA ASN A 291 11.13 -15.75 8.61
C ASN A 291 9.99 -16.77 8.55
N LEU A 292 9.05 -16.58 7.62
CA LEU A 292 7.89 -17.46 7.45
C LEU A 292 8.21 -18.80 6.79
N LEU A 293 9.42 -19.03 6.29
CA LEU A 293 9.87 -20.36 5.93
C LEU A 293 10.10 -21.21 7.18
N ASP A 294 10.70 -20.61 8.21
CA ASP A 294 11.13 -21.30 9.43
C ASP A 294 10.07 -21.28 10.53
N GLN A 295 9.32 -20.19 10.64
CA GLN A 295 8.39 -19.92 11.75
C GLN A 295 6.93 -19.88 11.28
N SER A 296 6.02 -20.17 12.21
CA SER A 296 4.57 -20.04 12.07
C SER A 296 4.10 -18.61 12.35
N ILE A 297 2.88 -18.28 11.91
CA ILE A 297 2.26 -16.99 12.24
C ILE A 297 2.06 -16.84 13.74
N GLU A 298 1.69 -17.91 14.44
CA GLU A 298 1.52 -17.91 15.89
C GLU A 298 2.81 -17.54 16.61
N GLU A 299 3.95 -18.14 16.23
CA GLU A 299 5.25 -17.83 16.84
C GLU A 299 5.61 -16.37 16.63
N ILE A 300 5.45 -15.85 15.40
CA ILE A 300 5.76 -14.45 15.06
C ILE A 300 4.80 -13.48 15.79
N TRP A 301 3.51 -13.82 15.94
CA TRP A 301 2.54 -12.97 16.65
C TRP A 301 2.57 -13.11 18.17
N SER A 302 3.34 -14.06 18.69
CA SER A 302 3.64 -14.20 20.12
C SER A 302 4.98 -13.56 20.51
N ALA A 303 5.67 -12.94 19.55
CA ALA A 303 6.92 -12.23 19.77
C ALA A 303 6.74 -11.03 20.74
N PRO A 304 7.59 -10.87 21.78
CA PRO A 304 7.47 -9.76 22.75
C PRO A 304 7.67 -8.37 22.12
N GLN A 305 8.30 -8.29 20.95
CA GLN A 305 8.54 -7.07 20.18
C GLN A 305 7.23 -6.38 19.75
N TRP A 306 6.10 -7.11 19.74
CA TRP A 306 4.79 -6.51 19.53
C TRP A 306 4.38 -5.56 20.65
N ASP A 307 4.92 -5.67 21.87
CA ASP A 307 4.58 -4.73 22.94
C ASP A 307 5.05 -3.29 22.65
N ILE A 308 5.99 -3.11 21.72
CA ILE A 308 6.41 -1.79 21.22
C ILE A 308 5.23 -1.06 20.57
N ASP A 309 4.36 -1.77 19.84
CA ASP A 309 3.27 -1.13 19.08
C ASP A 309 2.20 -0.48 19.99
N ARG A 310 2.12 -0.90 21.26
CA ARG A 310 1.14 -0.45 22.25
C ARG A 310 1.34 0.99 22.64
N THR A 311 2.58 1.49 22.51
CA THR A 311 2.97 2.84 22.91
C THR A 311 3.68 3.60 21.78
N CYS A 312 3.97 2.95 20.65
CA CYS A 312 4.64 3.57 19.52
C CYS A 312 3.72 4.56 18.79
N HIS A 313 4.22 5.78 18.63
CA HIS A 313 3.55 6.87 17.91
C HIS A 313 4.52 7.51 16.89
N ASP A 314 5.44 6.74 16.31
CA ASP A 314 6.50 7.30 15.47
C ASP A 314 6.02 7.66 14.06
N CYS A 315 4.96 7.03 13.57
CA CYS A 315 4.39 7.34 12.26
C CYS A 315 3.55 8.61 12.39
N LYS A 316 4.04 9.73 11.83
CA LYS A 316 3.38 11.03 11.97
C LYS A 316 2.35 11.25 10.89
N VAL A 317 2.67 10.86 9.66
CA VAL A 317 1.85 11.24 8.50
C VAL A 317 1.44 10.07 7.63
N LEU A 318 1.81 8.83 7.97
CA LEU A 318 1.42 7.65 7.19
C LEU A 318 -0.08 7.34 7.32
N GLY A 319 -0.84 7.62 6.27
CA GLY A 319 -2.30 7.41 6.22
C GLY A 319 -2.71 5.95 6.38
N CYS A 320 -1.93 5.00 5.86
CA CYS A 320 -2.22 3.56 6.02
C CYS A 320 -2.09 3.10 7.47
N ILE A 321 -1.06 3.56 8.18
CA ILE A 321 -0.87 3.27 9.61
C ILE A 321 -1.99 3.94 10.40
N TRP A 322 -2.22 5.24 10.17
CA TRP A 322 -3.33 5.95 10.80
C TRP A 322 -4.64 5.20 10.65
N TYR A 323 -4.99 4.78 9.43
CA TYR A 323 -6.19 4.01 9.12
C TYR A 323 -6.21 2.72 9.94
N SER A 324 -5.17 1.89 9.85
CA SER A 324 -5.09 0.61 10.59
C SER A 324 -5.16 0.76 12.11
N SER A 325 -4.68 1.88 12.66
CA SER A 325 -4.67 2.20 14.08
C SER A 325 -6.01 2.71 14.60
N GLN A 326 -6.96 3.06 13.72
CA GLN A 326 -8.28 3.49 14.17
C GLN A 326 -9.09 2.33 14.77
N PRO A 327 -9.98 2.62 15.75
CA PRO A 327 -10.96 1.66 16.22
C PRO A 327 -11.90 1.18 15.11
N THR A 328 -12.43 -0.04 15.25
CA THR A 328 -13.45 -0.64 14.35
C THR A 328 -14.70 0.24 14.18
N THR A 329 -15.03 1.05 15.19
CA THR A 329 -16.15 2.00 15.17
C THR A 329 -15.92 3.16 14.20
N THR A 330 -14.68 3.67 14.10
CA THR A 330 -14.28 4.69 13.11
C THR A 330 -14.42 4.15 11.70
N PHE A 331 -14.02 2.89 11.48
CA PHE A 331 -14.21 2.21 10.19
C PHE A 331 -15.68 2.06 9.85
N ALA A 332 -16.54 1.62 10.78
CA ALA A 332 -17.96 1.47 10.51
C ALA A 332 -18.61 2.80 10.10
N LYS A 333 -18.25 3.90 10.76
CA LYS A 333 -18.76 5.24 10.43
C LYS A 333 -18.33 5.70 9.03
N ASN A 334 -17.06 5.51 8.68
CA ASN A 334 -16.52 5.92 7.38
C ASN A 334 -16.94 4.98 6.24
N TYR A 335 -17.04 3.67 6.50
CA TYR A 335 -17.51 2.65 5.55
C TYR A 335 -18.99 2.81 5.24
N MET A 336 -19.85 3.10 6.23
CA MET A 336 -21.26 3.43 5.98
C MET A 336 -21.41 4.69 5.12
N HIS A 337 -20.52 5.67 5.31
CA HIS A 337 -20.50 6.90 4.49
C HIS A 337 -19.97 6.67 3.07
N GLY A 338 -19.07 5.69 2.89
CA GLY A 338 -18.54 5.28 1.58
C GLY A 338 -19.48 4.36 0.80
N LEU A 339 -20.10 3.37 1.46
CA LEU A 339 -21.08 2.46 0.85
C LEU A 339 -22.33 3.18 0.37
N SER A 340 -22.84 4.16 1.14
CA SER A 340 -23.98 4.95 0.70
C SER A 340 -23.70 5.71 -0.60
N LYS A 341 -22.44 6.12 -0.82
CA LYS A 341 -22.01 6.78 -2.07
C LYS A 341 -21.74 5.79 -3.21
N MET A 342 -21.27 4.57 -2.93
CA MET A 342 -21.02 3.53 -3.93
C MET A 342 -22.29 2.80 -4.41
N ILE A 343 -23.34 2.69 -3.59
CA ILE A 343 -24.62 2.07 -3.99
C ILE A 343 -25.45 3.01 -4.90
N LEU A 344 -25.06 4.28 -4.99
CA LEU A 344 -25.72 5.31 -5.80
C LEU A 344 -25.02 5.59 -7.16
N GLN A 345 -24.05 4.76 -7.55
CA GLN A 345 -23.40 4.74 -8.87
C GLN A 345 -23.55 3.35 -9.49
#